data_AF-A0A2T0VRA3-F1
#
_entry.id   AF-A0A2T0VRA3-F1
#
_cell.length_a   1.000
_cell.length_b   1.000
_cell.length_c   1.000
_cell.angle_alpha   90.00
_cell.angle_beta   90.00
_cell.angle_gamma   90.00
#
_symmetry.space_group_name_H-M   'P 1'
#
loop_
_entity.id
_entity.type
_entity.pdbx_description
1 polymer ?
#
loop_
_entity_poly.entity_id
_entity_poly.type
_entity_poly.pdbx_seq_one_letter_code
_entity_poly.pdbx_strand_id
1 'polypeptide(L)'
;MKERALPNPGWGPLSALPGNPLMWVLILSEMLVFSAFFALYAAERVAATALFDASQQELDPLMGGLNTLVLLTSGLCVALAVEAVGGERIRRARQWLGGAMALGVLFGVIKGVEYSSKFAAGITPETNAFFGFYYGLTAFHFAHVLFGLALLALLALVTWRTSTENVETAAAFWHMVDLIWILLYPLLYLLR
;
A
#
# COMPACT_ATOMS: atom_id res chain seq x y z
N MET A 1 -5.21 32.86 -16.22
CA MET A 1 -4.96 31.48 -15.74
C MET A 1 -3.44 31.35 -15.65
N LYS A 2 -2.84 31.27 -14.46
CA LYS A 2 -1.38 31.13 -14.34
C LYS A 2 -1.01 29.74 -14.85
N GLU A 3 -0.18 29.65 -15.90
CA GLU A 3 0.40 28.39 -16.33
C GLU A 3 1.15 27.78 -15.15
N ARG A 4 0.67 26.64 -14.67
CA ARG A 4 1.35 25.86 -13.64
C ARG A 4 2.59 25.27 -14.30
N ALA A 5 3.78 25.69 -13.87
CA ALA A 5 5.03 25.11 -14.33
C ALA A 5 4.97 23.58 -14.16
N LEU A 6 5.36 22.85 -15.21
CA LEU A 6 5.37 21.40 -15.19
C LEU A 6 6.43 20.91 -14.18
N PRO A 7 6.11 19.91 -13.35
CA PRO A 7 7.05 19.35 -12.37
C PRO A 7 8.40 18.96 -13.00
N ASN A 8 8.39 18.34 -14.17
CA ASN A 8 9.59 17.73 -14.77
C ASN A 8 9.71 17.97 -16.29
N PRO A 9 10.15 19.16 -16.75
CA PRO A 9 10.02 19.59 -18.16
C PRO A 9 10.83 18.77 -19.18
N GLY A 10 11.76 17.92 -18.75
CA GLY A 10 12.60 17.08 -19.64
C GLY A 10 11.93 15.80 -20.17
N TRP A 11 10.75 15.44 -19.66
CA TRP A 11 10.07 14.17 -19.95
C TRP A 11 8.94 14.26 -20.98
N GLY A 12 8.79 15.40 -21.66
CA GLY A 12 7.77 15.59 -22.70
C GLY A 12 6.35 15.38 -22.18
N PRO A 13 5.53 14.50 -22.79
CA PRO A 13 4.15 14.25 -22.33
C PRO A 13 4.04 13.76 -20.87
N LEU A 14 5.08 13.14 -20.32
CA LEU A 14 5.09 12.61 -18.96
C LEU A 14 5.47 13.66 -17.90
N SER A 15 5.82 14.87 -18.32
CA SER A 15 6.23 15.98 -17.44
C SER A 15 5.16 16.43 -16.45
N ALA A 16 3.90 16.06 -16.66
CA ALA A 16 2.78 16.39 -15.78
C ALA A 16 2.64 15.43 -14.58
N LEU A 17 3.31 14.27 -14.62
CA LEU A 17 3.24 13.28 -13.54
C LEU A 17 4.06 13.76 -12.32
N PRO A 18 3.55 13.55 -11.09
CA PRO A 18 4.32 13.86 -9.89
C PRO A 18 5.45 12.82 -9.73
N GLY A 19 6.63 13.32 -9.35
CA GLY A 19 7.84 12.52 -9.25
C GLY A 19 8.35 11.97 -10.59
N ASN A 20 9.25 10.99 -10.50
CA ASN A 20 9.92 10.40 -11.66
C ASN A 20 8.95 9.50 -12.46
N PRO A 21 8.77 9.72 -13.78
CA PRO A 21 7.87 8.92 -14.61
C PRO A 21 8.15 7.41 -14.64
N LEU A 22 9.39 6.98 -14.40
CA LEU A 22 9.73 5.55 -14.33
C LEU A 22 8.99 4.85 -13.18
N MET A 23 8.67 5.57 -12.11
CA MET A 23 7.90 5.02 -11.00
C MET A 23 6.47 4.67 -11.41
N TRP A 24 5.90 5.43 -12.33
CA TRP A 24 4.56 5.16 -12.87
C TRP A 24 4.54 3.89 -13.72
N VAL A 25 5.62 3.59 -14.44
CA VAL A 25 5.76 2.32 -15.16
C VAL A 25 5.76 1.14 -14.17
N LEU A 26 6.50 1.25 -13.08
CA LEU A 26 6.50 0.24 -12.00
C LEU A 26 5.11 0.10 -11.38
N ILE A 27 4.48 1.23 -11.00
CA ILE A 27 3.12 1.25 -10.43
C ILE A 27 2.12 0.54 -11.35
N LEU A 28 2.11 0.88 -12.64
CA LEU A 28 1.21 0.26 -13.60
C LEU A 28 1.48 -1.24 -13.77
N SER A 29 2.76 -1.64 -13.79
CA SER A 29 3.14 -3.06 -13.84
C SER A 29 2.61 -3.83 -12.63
N GLU A 30 2.81 -3.31 -11.41
CA GLU A 30 2.31 -3.95 -10.19
C GLU A 30 0.78 -3.97 -10.15
N MET A 31 0.12 -2.89 -10.58
CA MET A 31 -1.34 -2.86 -10.69
C MET A 31 -1.88 -3.93 -11.63
N LEU A 32 -1.19 -4.23 -12.74
CA LEU A 32 -1.58 -5.32 -13.64
C LEU A 32 -1.44 -6.69 -12.96
N VAL A 33 -0.35 -6.91 -12.21
CA VAL A 33 -0.14 -8.16 -11.46
C VAL A 33 -1.24 -8.37 -10.41
N PHE A 34 -1.53 -7.35 -9.59
CA PHE A 34 -2.62 -7.42 -8.61
C PHE A 34 -3.99 -7.62 -9.27
N SER A 35 -4.24 -6.94 -10.40
CA SER A 35 -5.48 -7.12 -11.16
C SER A 35 -5.65 -8.55 -11.66
N ALA A 36 -4.59 -9.19 -12.12
CA ALA A 36 -4.62 -10.60 -12.51
C ALA A 36 -4.94 -11.51 -11.31
N PHE A 37 -4.33 -11.29 -10.15
CA PHE A 37 -4.67 -12.02 -8.93
C PHE A 37 -6.13 -11.82 -8.50
N PHE A 38 -6.65 -10.58 -8.58
CA PHE A 38 -8.05 -10.29 -8.25
C PHE A 38 -9.03 -10.98 -9.21
N ALA A 39 -8.70 -11.02 -10.50
CA ALA A 39 -9.51 -11.72 -11.49
C ALA A 39 -9.54 -13.24 -11.22
N LEU A 40 -8.39 -13.83 -10.88
CA LEU A 40 -8.30 -15.25 -10.51
C LEU A 40 -9.08 -15.55 -9.22
N TYR A 41 -8.93 -14.72 -8.19
CA TYR A 41 -9.71 -14.83 -6.96
C TYR A 41 -11.22 -14.79 -7.23
N ALA A 42 -11.67 -13.85 -8.07
CA ALA A 42 -13.08 -13.70 -8.42
C ALA A 42 -13.62 -14.93 -9.17
N ALA A 43 -12.84 -15.50 -10.10
CA ALA A 43 -13.21 -16.70 -10.83
C ALA A 43 -13.37 -17.92 -9.90
N GLU A 44 -12.42 -18.12 -8.99
CA GLU A 44 -12.45 -19.21 -8.00
C GLU A 44 -13.59 -19.04 -7.00
N ARG A 45 -13.86 -17.80 -6.57
CA ARG A 45 -15.01 -17.51 -5.68
C ARG A 45 -16.34 -17.88 -6.33
N VAL A 46 -16.52 -17.59 -7.61
CA VAL A 46 -17.75 -17.96 -8.35
C VAL A 46 -17.92 -19.47 -8.42
N ALA A 47 -16.83 -20.23 -8.53
CA ALA A 47 -16.87 -21.69 -8.57
C ALA A 47 -17.15 -22.32 -7.20
N ALA A 48 -16.75 -21.67 -6.09
CA ALA A 48 -16.82 -22.24 -4.74
C ALA A 48 -17.36 -21.25 -3.69
N THR A 49 -18.48 -20.59 -3.98
CA THR A 49 -19.04 -19.51 -3.15
C THR A 49 -19.22 -19.90 -1.68
N ALA A 50 -19.85 -21.05 -1.41
CA ALA A 50 -20.11 -21.51 -0.03
C ALA A 50 -18.81 -21.73 0.78
N LEU A 51 -17.73 -22.21 0.15
CA LEU A 51 -16.43 -22.40 0.79
C LEU A 51 -15.78 -21.05 1.11
N PHE A 52 -15.85 -20.10 0.17
CA PHE A 52 -15.29 -18.76 0.35
C PHE A 52 -16.05 -18.00 1.46
N ASP A 53 -17.38 -18.07 1.48
CA ASP A 53 -18.18 -17.40 2.50
C ASP A 53 -17.93 -17.97 3.90
N ALA A 54 -17.78 -19.29 4.02
CA ALA A 54 -17.43 -19.93 5.28
C ALA A 54 -16.00 -19.55 5.73
N SER A 55 -15.03 -19.60 4.83
CA SER A 55 -13.62 -19.27 5.14
C SER A 55 -13.44 -17.79 5.50
N GLN A 56 -14.23 -16.91 4.89
CA GLN A 56 -14.21 -15.48 5.16
C GLN A 56 -14.78 -15.12 6.53
N GLN A 57 -15.66 -15.94 7.11
CA GLN A 57 -16.15 -15.75 8.48
C GLN A 57 -15.08 -16.03 9.53
N GLU A 58 -14.04 -16.80 9.16
CA GLU A 58 -12.89 -17.01 10.02
C GLU A 58 -11.98 -15.79 10.11
N LEU A 59 -12.12 -14.79 9.24
CA LEU A 59 -11.35 -13.54 9.31
C LEU A 59 -12.04 -12.51 10.21
N ASP A 60 -11.25 -11.69 10.91
CA ASP A 60 -11.75 -10.60 11.75
C ASP A 60 -11.86 -9.30 10.93
N PRO A 61 -13.07 -8.82 10.59
CA PRO A 61 -13.25 -7.59 9.82
C PRO A 61 -12.79 -6.33 10.56
N LEU A 62 -12.74 -6.37 11.90
CA LEU A 62 -12.28 -5.25 12.71
C LEU A 62 -10.76 -5.11 12.61
N MET A 63 -10.01 -6.21 12.65
CA MET A 63 -8.56 -6.17 12.43
C MET A 63 -8.21 -5.68 11.02
N GLY A 64 -8.98 -6.11 10.00
CA GLY A 64 -8.85 -5.58 8.64
C GLY A 64 -9.19 -4.08 8.54
N GLY A 65 -10.24 -3.63 9.23
CA GLY A 65 -10.67 -2.23 9.25
C GLY A 65 -9.67 -1.32 9.96
N LEU A 66 -9.14 -1.75 11.11
CA LEU A 66 -8.08 -1.04 11.84
C LEU A 66 -6.83 -0.88 10.99
N ASN A 67 -6.40 -1.94 10.30
CA ASN A 67 -5.26 -1.86 9.37
C ASN A 67 -5.50 -0.87 8.23
N THR A 68 -6.72 -0.84 7.70
CA THR A 68 -7.09 0.12 6.66
C THR A 68 -7.01 1.55 7.17
N LEU A 69 -7.52 1.84 8.37
CA LEU A 69 -7.39 3.17 9.00
C LEU A 69 -5.94 3.55 9.24
N VAL A 70 -5.11 2.61 9.70
CA VAL A 70 -3.68 2.83 9.93
C VAL A 70 -2.96 3.20 8.63
N LEU A 71 -3.19 2.46 7.54
CA LEU A 71 -2.58 2.77 6.24
C LEU A 71 -3.09 4.07 5.65
N LEU A 72 -4.40 4.35 5.68
CA LEU A 72 -4.95 5.62 5.19
C LEU A 72 -4.38 6.82 5.95
N THR A 73 -4.21 6.68 7.27
CA THR A 73 -3.57 7.72 8.10
C THR A 73 -2.09 7.86 7.74
N SER A 74 -1.41 6.75 7.45
CA SER A 74 -0.03 6.77 6.96
C SER A 74 0.10 7.51 5.62
N GLY A 75 -0.78 7.21 4.67
CA GLY A 75 -0.88 7.91 3.39
C GLY A 75 -1.09 9.41 3.57
N LEU A 76 -1.99 9.82 4.48
CA LEU A 76 -2.17 11.24 4.81
C LEU A 76 -0.86 11.87 5.33
N CYS A 77 -0.12 11.19 6.21
CA CYS A 77 1.18 11.68 6.66
C CYS A 77 2.17 11.85 5.49
N VAL A 78 2.21 10.92 4.54
CA VAL A 78 3.07 11.05 3.35
C VAL A 78 2.66 12.25 2.48
N ALA A 79 1.36 12.48 2.27
CA ALA A 79 0.87 13.65 1.54
C ALA A 79 1.28 14.98 2.23
N LEU A 80 1.16 15.04 3.56
CA LEU A 80 1.61 16.19 4.35
C LEU A 80 3.14 16.37 4.32
N ALA A 81 3.90 15.28 4.15
CA ALA A 81 5.34 15.35 3.96
C ALA A 81 5.70 16.01 2.61
N VAL A 82 5.01 15.65 1.52
CA VAL A 82 5.20 16.26 0.19
C VAL A 82 4.91 17.77 0.25
N GLU A 83 3.80 18.18 0.87
CA GLU A 83 3.45 19.60 1.02
C GLU A 83 4.47 20.36 1.91
N ALA A 84 5.01 19.70 2.93
CA ALA A 84 6.04 20.28 3.78
C ALA A 84 7.35 20.51 3.00
N VAL A 85 7.76 19.57 2.14
CA VAL A 85 8.95 19.71 1.28
C VAL A 85 8.76 20.82 0.24
N GLY A 86 7.59 20.88 -0.41
CA GLY A 86 7.28 21.95 -1.37
C GLY A 86 7.28 23.35 -0.76
N GLY A 87 7.02 23.47 0.54
CA GLY A 87 7.13 24.72 1.30
C GLY A 87 8.47 24.90 2.03
N GLU A 88 9.53 24.15 1.67
CA GLU A 88 10.87 24.19 2.26
C GLU A 88 10.93 23.89 3.79
N ARG A 89 9.88 23.27 4.35
CA ARG A 89 9.75 22.93 5.78
C ARG A 89 10.33 21.54 6.07
N ILE A 90 11.63 21.34 5.82
CA ILE A 90 12.31 20.03 5.88
C ILE A 90 12.13 19.30 7.23
N ARG A 91 12.16 20.03 8.36
CA ARG A 91 11.94 19.42 9.69
C ARG A 91 10.54 18.82 9.81
N ARG A 92 9.50 19.52 9.32
CA ARG A 92 8.13 19.00 9.34
C ARG A 92 7.96 17.83 8.39
N ALA A 93 8.57 17.89 7.21
CA ALA A 93 8.57 16.76 6.28
C ALA A 93 9.13 15.48 6.93
N ARG A 94 10.26 15.58 7.64
CA ARG A 94 10.85 14.45 8.37
C ARG A 94 9.95 13.91 9.47
N GLN A 95 9.24 14.78 10.20
CA GLN A 95 8.29 14.35 11.22
C GLN A 95 7.11 13.58 10.61
N TRP A 96 6.57 14.08 9.50
CA TRP A 96 5.49 13.41 8.78
C TRP A 96 5.92 12.07 8.17
N LEU A 97 7.11 11.99 7.56
CA LEU A 97 7.67 10.72 7.07
C LEU A 97 7.88 9.72 8.22
N GLY A 98 8.39 10.18 9.37
CA GLY A 98 8.53 9.34 10.56
C GLY A 98 7.19 8.82 11.09
N GLY A 99 6.15 9.67 11.08
CA GLY A 99 4.78 9.27 11.43
C GLY A 99 4.22 8.22 10.47
N ALA A 100 4.38 8.43 9.16
CA ALA A 100 3.97 7.47 8.14
C ALA A 100 4.67 6.10 8.33
N MET A 101 5.97 6.11 8.58
CA MET A 101 6.74 4.89 8.85
C MET A 101 6.26 4.16 10.11
N ALA A 102 6.02 4.88 11.21
CA ALA A 102 5.52 4.28 12.44
C ALA A 102 4.17 3.60 12.23
N LEU A 103 3.28 4.22 11.45
CA LEU A 103 2.00 3.63 11.06
C LEU A 103 2.16 2.41 10.14
N GLY A 104 3.08 2.46 9.17
CA GLY A 104 3.37 1.29 8.32
C GLY A 104 3.96 0.10 9.09
N VAL A 105 4.79 0.36 10.11
CA VAL A 105 5.26 -0.69 11.04
C VAL A 105 4.10 -1.24 11.86
N LEU A 106 3.22 -0.37 12.37
CA LEU A 106 2.02 -0.78 13.10
C LEU A 106 1.12 -1.69 12.25
N PHE A 107 0.92 -1.37 10.97
CA PHE A 107 0.21 -2.24 10.03
C PHE A 107 0.85 -3.65 9.98
N GLY A 108 2.18 -3.71 9.85
CA GLY A 108 2.91 -4.98 9.85
C GLY A 108 2.78 -5.77 11.14
N VAL A 109 2.77 -5.10 12.29
CA VAL A 109 2.56 -5.75 13.61
C VAL A 109 1.16 -6.33 13.71
N ILE A 110 0.12 -5.58 13.36
CA ILE A 110 -1.26 -6.07 13.41
C ILE A 110 -1.41 -7.28 12.47
N LYS A 111 -0.82 -7.23 11.27
CA LYS A 111 -0.83 -8.36 10.34
C LYS A 111 -0.06 -9.58 10.84
N GLY A 112 1.09 -9.38 11.48
CA GLY A 112 1.85 -10.46 12.11
C GLY A 112 1.05 -11.15 13.22
N VAL A 113 0.31 -10.38 14.02
CA VAL A 113 -0.59 -10.92 15.05
C VAL A 113 -1.73 -11.72 14.41
N GLU A 114 -2.37 -11.17 13.38
CA GLU A 114 -3.44 -11.88 12.66
C GLU A 114 -2.93 -13.20 12.06
N TYR A 115 -1.79 -13.18 11.37
CA TYR A 115 -1.18 -14.39 10.81
C TYR A 115 -0.87 -15.43 11.88
N SER A 116 -0.20 -15.03 12.96
CA SER A 116 0.15 -15.96 14.04
C SER A 116 -1.09 -16.57 14.70
N SER A 117 -2.17 -15.81 14.85
CA SER A 117 -3.45 -16.32 15.35
C SER A 117 -4.08 -17.38 14.42
N LYS A 118 -4.01 -17.17 13.10
CA LYS A 118 -4.55 -18.13 12.10
C LYS A 118 -3.71 -19.39 12.01
N PHE A 119 -2.39 -19.26 12.00
CA PHE A 119 -1.48 -20.41 12.06
C PHE A 119 -1.69 -21.23 13.34
N ALA A 120 -1.88 -20.57 14.49
CA ALA A 120 -2.18 -21.25 15.75
C ALA A 120 -3.53 -21.99 15.73
N ALA A 121 -4.49 -21.51 14.94
CA ALA A 121 -5.77 -22.18 14.69
C ALA A 121 -5.68 -23.31 13.64
N GLY A 122 -4.49 -23.61 13.11
CA GLY A 122 -4.29 -24.62 12.07
C GLY A 122 -4.71 -24.17 10.66
N ILE A 123 -4.99 -22.88 10.48
CA ILE A 123 -5.31 -22.29 9.19
C ILE A 123 -3.99 -21.90 8.50
N THR A 124 -3.74 -22.48 7.35
CA THR A 124 -2.52 -22.31 6.55
C THR A 124 -2.89 -22.00 5.09
N PRO A 125 -1.93 -21.61 4.24
CA PRO A 125 -2.19 -21.43 2.80
C PRO A 125 -2.72 -22.70 2.09
N GLU A 126 -2.48 -23.88 2.68
CA GLU A 126 -2.88 -25.18 2.14
C GLU A 126 -4.27 -25.62 2.61
N THR A 127 -4.89 -24.91 3.57
CA THR A 127 -6.20 -25.27 4.14
C THR A 127 -7.29 -25.31 3.07
N ASN A 128 -7.34 -24.30 2.19
CA ASN A 128 -8.23 -24.26 1.03
C ASN A 128 -7.82 -23.12 0.06
N ALA A 129 -8.50 -23.05 -1.09
CA ALA A 129 -8.23 -22.03 -2.10
C ALA A 129 -8.35 -20.59 -1.56
N PHE A 130 -9.36 -20.30 -0.72
CA PHE A 130 -9.53 -18.98 -0.13
C PHE A 130 -8.32 -18.58 0.71
N PHE A 131 -7.85 -19.45 1.60
CA PHE A 131 -6.67 -19.16 2.43
C PHE A 131 -5.39 -19.08 1.61
N GLY A 132 -5.25 -19.87 0.54
CA GLY A 132 -4.18 -19.73 -0.44
C GLY A 132 -4.12 -18.32 -1.05
N PHE A 133 -5.25 -17.81 -1.54
CA PHE A 133 -5.33 -16.43 -2.06
C PHE A 133 -5.15 -15.39 -0.96
N TYR A 134 -5.78 -15.57 0.21
CA TYR A 134 -5.66 -14.66 1.35
C TYR A 134 -4.18 -14.44 1.69
N TYR A 135 -3.44 -15.52 2.01
CA TYR A 135 -2.02 -15.41 2.36
C TYR A 135 -1.18 -14.93 1.18
N GLY A 136 -1.44 -15.39 -0.04
CA GLY A 136 -0.70 -14.97 -1.23
C GLY A 136 -0.82 -13.47 -1.51
N LEU A 137 -2.05 -12.96 -1.62
CA LEU A 137 -2.34 -11.55 -1.88
C LEU A 137 -1.83 -10.64 -0.76
N THR A 138 -2.08 -11.00 0.50
CA THR A 138 -1.69 -10.17 1.64
C THR A 138 -0.19 -10.24 1.92
N ALA A 139 0.50 -11.36 1.67
CA ALA A 139 1.95 -11.43 1.75
C ALA A 139 2.64 -10.64 0.63
N PHE A 140 2.11 -10.73 -0.60
CA PHE A 140 2.62 -9.94 -1.72
C PHE A 140 2.46 -8.43 -1.47
N HIS A 141 1.29 -8.01 -0.96
CA HIS A 141 1.08 -6.64 -0.51
C HIS A 141 2.03 -6.24 0.63
N PHE A 142 2.21 -7.11 1.63
CA PHE A 142 3.11 -6.84 2.74
C PHE A 142 4.56 -6.64 2.29
N ALA A 143 5.03 -7.40 1.30
CA ALA A 143 6.35 -7.18 0.68
C ALA A 143 6.47 -5.76 0.10
N HIS A 144 5.42 -5.24 -0.54
CA HIS A 144 5.38 -3.86 -1.04
C HIS A 144 5.39 -2.83 0.08
N VAL A 145 4.68 -3.08 1.19
CA VAL A 145 4.72 -2.21 2.38
C VAL A 145 6.15 -2.14 2.93
N LEU A 146 6.86 -3.26 3.03
CA LEU A 146 8.25 -3.30 3.49
C LEU A 146 9.18 -2.52 2.55
N PHE A 147 9.01 -2.69 1.24
CA PHE A 147 9.78 -1.92 0.25
C PHE A 147 9.48 -0.42 0.34
N GLY A 148 8.21 -0.04 0.48
CA GLY A 148 7.79 1.34 0.71
C GLY A 148 8.40 1.92 1.99
N LEU A 149 8.45 1.14 3.08
CA LEU A 149 9.03 1.57 4.35
C LEU A 149 10.54 1.84 4.19
N ALA A 150 11.24 1.01 3.41
CA ALA A 150 12.63 1.25 3.08
C ALA A 150 12.84 2.54 2.27
N LEU A 151 11.95 2.81 1.29
CA LEU A 151 11.98 4.07 0.53
C LEU A 151 11.73 5.29 1.43
N LEU A 152 10.71 5.24 2.30
CA LEU A 152 10.41 6.33 3.24
C LEU A 152 11.56 6.55 4.23
N ALA A 153 12.18 5.46 4.72
CA ALA A 153 13.34 5.53 5.61
C ALA A 153 14.53 6.22 4.93
N LEU A 154 14.85 5.83 3.69
CA LEU A 154 15.92 6.45 2.91
C LEU A 154 15.65 7.95 2.71
N LEU A 155 14.42 8.31 2.36
CA LEU A 155 14.03 9.71 2.23
C LEU A 155 14.12 10.49 3.54
N ALA A 156 13.73 9.90 4.67
CA ALA A 156 13.80 10.53 5.99
C ALA A 156 15.26 10.76 6.47
N LEU A 157 16.20 9.92 6.03
CA LEU A 157 17.63 10.07 6.31
C LEU A 157 18.29 11.14 5.43
N VAL A 158 17.93 11.18 4.16
CA VAL A 158 18.58 12.04 3.16
C VAL A 158 17.81 13.33 2.90
N THR A 159 16.69 13.60 3.60
CA THR A 159 15.70 14.66 3.28
C THR A 159 16.27 16.06 3.04
N TRP A 160 17.42 16.38 3.63
CA TRP A 160 18.11 17.67 3.50
C TRP A 160 18.83 17.83 2.15
N ARG A 161 19.01 16.74 1.40
CA ARG A 161 19.58 16.68 0.05
C ARG A 161 18.56 16.20 -0.98
N THR A 162 17.32 15.91 -0.57
CA THR A 162 16.34 15.28 -1.44
C THR A 162 15.51 16.32 -2.17
N SER A 163 15.35 16.16 -3.48
CA SER A 163 14.46 16.99 -4.29
C SER A 163 12.99 16.69 -3.97
N THR A 164 12.12 17.67 -4.21
CA THR A 164 10.66 17.48 -4.17
C THR A 164 10.22 16.30 -5.05
N GLU A 165 10.83 16.15 -6.23
CA GLU A 165 10.58 15.04 -7.17
C GLU A 165 10.77 13.67 -6.52
N ASN A 166 11.84 13.46 -5.76
CA ASN A 166 12.11 12.17 -5.10
C ASN A 166 11.08 11.85 -4.01
N VAL A 167 10.60 12.86 -3.29
CA VAL A 167 9.58 12.69 -2.26
C VAL A 167 8.21 12.41 -2.90
N GLU A 168 7.87 13.11 -3.97
CA GLU A 168 6.68 12.82 -4.78
C GLU A 168 6.72 11.41 -5.38
N THR A 169 7.90 10.95 -5.81
CA THR A 169 8.10 9.61 -6.37
C THR A 169 7.77 8.52 -5.35
N ALA A 170 8.33 8.62 -4.14
CA ALA A 170 8.03 7.65 -3.09
C ALA A 170 6.59 7.78 -2.57
N ALA A 171 6.03 8.99 -2.56
CA ALA A 171 4.63 9.21 -2.21
C ALA A 171 3.69 8.52 -3.20
N ALA A 172 3.94 8.65 -4.51
CA ALA A 172 3.16 7.96 -5.54
C ALA A 172 3.17 6.44 -5.34
N PHE A 173 4.32 5.86 -4.99
CA PHE A 173 4.41 4.44 -4.66
C PHE A 173 3.65 4.06 -3.39
N TRP A 174 3.83 4.83 -2.31
CA TRP A 174 3.15 4.56 -1.05
C TRP A 174 1.63 4.61 -1.22
N HIS A 175 1.12 5.59 -1.97
CA HIS A 175 -0.30 5.69 -2.29
C HIS A 175 -0.82 4.56 -3.19
N MET A 176 0.01 3.99 -4.06
CA MET A 176 -0.33 2.77 -4.79
C MET A 176 -0.49 1.58 -3.83
N VAL A 177 0.40 1.44 -2.85
CA VAL A 177 0.31 0.41 -1.81
C VAL A 177 -0.96 0.59 -0.96
N ASP A 178 -1.30 1.83 -0.59
CA ASP A 178 -2.56 2.16 0.10
C ASP A 178 -3.78 1.77 -0.75
N LEU A 179 -3.78 2.13 -2.05
CA LEU A 179 -4.87 1.83 -2.98
C LEU A 179 -5.13 0.33 -3.10
N ILE A 180 -4.07 -0.49 -3.20
CA ILE A 180 -4.21 -1.94 -3.25
C ILE A 180 -4.84 -2.47 -1.97
N TRP A 181 -4.46 -1.93 -0.80
CA TRP A 181 -5.06 -2.35 0.46
C TRP A 181 -6.55 -2.00 0.56
N ILE A 182 -6.93 -0.81 0.07
CA ILE A 182 -8.33 -0.38 -0.01
C ILE A 182 -9.17 -1.34 -0.86
N LEU A 183 -8.58 -2.01 -1.85
CA LEU A 183 -9.25 -3.05 -2.64
C LEU A 183 -9.23 -4.42 -1.96
N LEU A 184 -8.11 -4.78 -1.33
CA LEU A 184 -7.95 -6.06 -0.61
C LEU A 184 -8.91 -6.18 0.58
N TYR A 185 -9.09 -5.10 1.34
CA TYR A 185 -9.90 -5.16 2.55
C TYR A 185 -11.36 -5.54 2.25
N PRO A 186 -12.09 -4.87 1.35
CA PRO A 186 -13.43 -5.30 0.97
C PRO A 186 -13.44 -6.71 0.37
N LEU A 187 -12.49 -7.02 -0.51
CA LEU A 187 -12.42 -8.30 -1.20
C LEU A 187 -12.29 -9.49 -0.24
N LEU A 188 -11.41 -9.37 0.76
CA LEU A 188 -11.10 -10.47 1.67
C LEU A 188 -11.93 -10.46 2.95
N TYR A 189 -12.40 -9.29 3.42
CA TYR A 189 -13.03 -9.17 4.74
C TYR A 189 -14.53 -8.83 4.69
N LEU A 190 -14.99 -8.08 3.69
CA LEU A 190 -16.36 -7.51 3.71
C LEU A 190 -17.32 -8.10 2.68
N LEU A 191 -16.84 -8.46 1.49
CA LEU A 191 -17.68 -8.98 0.42
C LEU A 191 -18.11 -10.42 0.76
N ARG A 192 -19.29 -10.54 1.37
CA ARG A 192 -20.00 -11.79 1.63
C ARG A 192 -21.14 -11.87 0.62
#